data_AF-A0A1B6HF25-F1
#
_entry.id   AF-A0A1B6HF25-F1
#
_cell.length_a   1.000
_cell.length_b   1.000
_cell.length_c   1.000
_cell.angle_alpha   90.00
_cell.angle_beta   90.00
_cell.angle_gamma   90.00
#
_symmetry.space_group_name_H-M   'P 1'
#
loop_
_entity.id
_entity.type
_entity.pdbx_description
1 polymer ?
#
loop_
_entity_poly.entity_id
_entity_poly.type
_entity_poly.pdbx_seq_one_letter_code
_entity_poly.pdbx_strand_id
1 'polypeptide(L)'
;MPVFHTKTIEGILEPVAQQVSRLVILHEEAEDGNAMPDLERPVQAVSCAVANLVKVGKETINSSDDPILKQDMPAALYRVEGASKLLEEASGMLKVDPYSGPARKKLIEGSRGILQGTSSLLLCFDESEVRKIIRECKKVLDYLAVAEVIETMEDLVQFLKDLSPCLSKVSREVGSREKELTHQVHREILVRCLDQVKTLAPILICSMKIFIHIISQGGKGAEEAAENRNYLTSRMTDELHEIIRVLQLTTYDEDEWDADNLTVMKKAQNAIQSKIRNAKDWLE
;
A
#
# COMPACT_ATOMS: atom_id res chain seq x y z
N MET A 1 18.58 -3.70 -9.17
CA MET A 1 17.58 -4.78 -9.02
C MET A 1 16.19 -4.16 -9.02
N PRO A 2 15.14 -4.84 -9.51
CA PRO A 2 13.77 -4.36 -9.30
C PRO A 2 13.53 -4.22 -7.81
N VAL A 3 13.20 -3.02 -7.34
CA VAL A 3 12.87 -2.76 -5.94
C VAL A 3 11.38 -3.07 -5.78
N PHE A 4 11.06 -4.06 -4.96
CA PHE A 4 9.68 -4.42 -4.63
C PHE A 4 9.28 -3.70 -3.34
N HIS A 5 8.08 -3.12 -3.28
CA HIS A 5 7.66 -2.30 -2.14
C HIS A 5 7.19 -3.09 -0.93
N THR A 6 7.00 -4.41 -1.06
CA THR A 6 6.68 -5.30 0.07
C THR A 6 7.58 -6.53 0.13
N LYS A 7 7.83 -7.01 1.35
CA LYS A 7 8.65 -8.19 1.64
C LYS A 7 8.05 -9.46 1.06
N THR A 8 6.72 -9.57 1.07
CA THR A 8 6.03 -10.70 0.44
C THR A 8 6.27 -10.75 -1.07
N ILE A 9 6.16 -9.61 -1.76
CA ILE A 9 6.40 -9.55 -3.22
C ILE A 9 7.88 -9.84 -3.51
N GLU A 10 8.79 -9.22 -2.75
CA GLU A 10 10.23 -9.46 -2.85
C GLU A 10 10.57 -10.94 -2.66
N GLY A 11 10.08 -11.57 -1.58
CA GLY A 11 10.36 -12.96 -1.27
C GLY A 11 9.84 -13.96 -2.32
N ILE A 12 8.77 -13.61 -3.05
CA ILE A 12 8.25 -14.44 -4.14
C ILE A 12 9.01 -14.19 -5.44
N LEU A 13 9.29 -12.93 -5.80
CA LEU A 13 9.85 -12.59 -7.10
C LEU A 13 11.37 -12.70 -7.18
N GLU A 14 12.10 -12.53 -6.08
CA GLU A 14 13.55 -12.66 -6.05
C GLU A 14 14.05 -14.02 -6.59
N PRO A 15 13.57 -15.18 -6.09
CA PRO A 15 14.00 -16.48 -6.62
C PRO A 15 13.58 -16.69 -8.09
N VAL A 16 12.43 -16.14 -8.49
CA VAL A 16 11.94 -16.24 -9.87
C VAL A 16 12.83 -15.40 -10.80
N ALA A 17 13.16 -14.18 -10.40
CA ALA A 17 14.04 -13.28 -11.16
C ALA A 17 15.45 -13.87 -11.32
N GLN A 18 15.98 -14.51 -10.28
CA GLN A 18 17.26 -15.21 -10.36
C GLN A 18 17.24 -16.37 -11.36
N GLN A 19 16.15 -17.15 -11.40
CA GLN A 19 16.00 -18.23 -12.39
C GLN A 19 15.90 -17.69 -13.82
N VAL A 20 15.12 -16.62 -14.03
CA VAL A 20 15.03 -15.96 -15.34
C VAL A 20 16.37 -15.39 -15.78
N SER A 21 17.13 -14.78 -14.85
CA SER A 21 18.48 -14.25 -15.13
C SER A 21 19.43 -15.36 -15.58
N ARG A 22 19.42 -16.52 -14.90
CA ARG A 22 20.21 -17.69 -15.32
C ARG A 22 19.82 -18.20 -16.71
N LEU A 23 18.53 -18.19 -17.04
CA LEU A 23 18.05 -18.58 -18.37
C LEU A 23 18.50 -17.61 -19.46
N VAL A 24 18.56 -16.30 -19.16
CA VAL A 24 19.12 -15.29 -20.07
C VAL A 24 20.61 -15.53 -20.28
N ILE A 25 21.38 -15.80 -19.22
CA ILE A 25 22.81 -16.13 -19.33
C ILE A 25 23.03 -17.40 -20.17
N LEU A 26 22.26 -18.46 -19.92
CA LEU A 26 22.30 -19.69 -20.72
C LEU A 26 21.93 -19.45 -22.18
N HIS A 27 21.08 -18.48 -22.48
CA HIS A 27 20.78 -18.09 -23.85
C HIS A 27 21.98 -17.41 -24.51
N GLU A 28 22.65 -16.50 -23.81
CA GLU A 28 23.86 -15.80 -24.26
C GLU A 28 25.03 -16.78 -24.49
N GLU A 29 25.34 -17.64 -23.52
CA GLU A 29 26.42 -18.65 -23.63
C GLU A 29 26.18 -19.70 -24.72
N ALA A 30 24.94 -19.83 -25.18
CA ALA A 30 24.56 -20.80 -26.19
C ALA A 30 24.45 -20.21 -27.60
N GLU A 31 24.55 -18.87 -27.73
CA GLU A 31 24.94 -18.21 -28.99
C GLU A 31 26.39 -18.54 -29.37
N ASP A 32 27.24 -18.91 -28.41
CA ASP A 32 28.62 -19.39 -28.63
C ASP A 32 28.70 -20.85 -29.15
N GLY A 33 27.56 -21.44 -29.53
CA GLY A 33 27.51 -22.78 -30.15
C GLY A 33 27.29 -23.93 -29.16
N ASN A 34 26.86 -23.65 -27.93
CA ASN A 34 26.52 -24.68 -26.94
C ASN A 34 25.08 -25.22 -27.13
N ALA A 35 24.91 -26.52 -26.87
CA ALA A 35 23.61 -27.18 -26.88
C ALA A 35 22.83 -26.83 -25.61
N MET A 36 21.52 -26.59 -25.73
CA MET A 36 20.67 -26.44 -24.56
C MET A 36 20.44 -27.79 -23.86
N PRO A 37 20.43 -27.82 -22.51
CA PRO A 37 20.06 -29.02 -21.76
C PRO A 37 18.57 -29.35 -21.92
N ASP A 38 18.18 -30.56 -21.53
CA ASP A 38 16.78 -30.97 -21.49
C ASP A 38 16.01 -30.15 -20.43
N LEU A 39 14.95 -29.47 -20.89
CA LEU A 39 14.11 -28.59 -20.08
C LEU A 39 12.74 -29.19 -19.78
N GLU A 40 12.43 -30.41 -20.24
CA GLU A 40 11.08 -31.01 -20.14
C GLU A 40 10.60 -31.07 -18.68
N ARG A 41 11.43 -31.58 -17.78
CA ARG A 41 11.09 -31.67 -16.34
C ARG A 41 10.99 -30.28 -15.68
N PRO A 42 11.97 -29.37 -15.81
CA PRO A 42 11.86 -28.01 -15.27
C PRO A 42 10.62 -27.26 -15.76
N VAL A 43 10.35 -27.30 -17.06
CA VAL A 43 9.20 -26.59 -17.67
C VAL A 43 7.88 -27.19 -17.22
N GLN A 44 7.79 -28.51 -17.11
CA GLN A 44 6.59 -29.17 -16.58
C GLN A 44 6.32 -28.75 -15.12
N ALA A 45 7.35 -28.62 -14.29
CA ALA A 45 7.19 -28.14 -12.91
C ALA A 45 6.66 -26.70 -12.87
N VAL A 46 7.18 -25.82 -13.74
CA VAL A 46 6.70 -24.43 -13.88
C VAL A 46 5.25 -24.41 -14.36
N SER A 47 4.90 -25.22 -15.36
CA SER A 47 3.53 -25.29 -15.89
C SER A 47 2.51 -25.74 -14.83
N CYS A 48 2.85 -26.77 -14.05
CA CYS A 48 2.04 -27.19 -12.91
C CYS A 48 1.86 -26.08 -11.87
N ALA A 49 2.92 -25.34 -11.55
CA ALA A 49 2.85 -24.21 -10.62
C ALA A 49 1.97 -23.07 -11.15
N VAL A 50 2.09 -22.74 -12.44
CA VAL A 50 1.24 -21.75 -13.12
C VAL A 50 -0.21 -22.18 -13.14
N ALA A 51 -0.51 -23.44 -13.45
CA ALA A 51 -1.88 -23.95 -13.44
C ALA A 51 -2.53 -23.80 -12.05
N ASN A 52 -1.79 -24.11 -10.98
CA ASN A 52 -2.24 -23.89 -9.62
C ASN A 52 -2.44 -22.40 -9.30
N LEU A 53 -1.51 -21.54 -9.72
CA LEU A 53 -1.61 -20.08 -9.54
C LEU A 53 -2.86 -19.51 -10.24
N VAL A 54 -3.12 -19.94 -11.47
CA VAL A 54 -4.29 -19.53 -12.25
C VAL A 54 -5.58 -20.02 -11.60
N LYS A 55 -5.59 -21.25 -11.09
CA LYS A 55 -6.73 -21.79 -10.35
C LYS A 55 -7.03 -20.95 -9.11
N VAL A 56 -6.04 -20.72 -8.25
CA VAL A 56 -6.20 -19.93 -7.01
C VAL A 56 -6.58 -18.48 -7.34
N GLY A 57 -5.99 -17.90 -8.40
CA GLY A 57 -6.35 -16.56 -8.86
C GLY A 57 -7.81 -16.46 -9.29
N LYS A 58 -8.31 -17.43 -10.07
CA LYS A 58 -9.73 -17.49 -10.48
C LYS A 58 -10.66 -17.67 -9.28
N GLU A 59 -10.30 -18.53 -8.33
CA GLU A 59 -11.06 -18.71 -7.07
C GLU A 59 -11.11 -17.39 -6.27
N THR A 60 -9.98 -16.70 -6.15
CA THR A 60 -9.85 -15.41 -5.45
C THR A 60 -10.73 -14.33 -6.07
N ILE A 61 -10.72 -14.21 -7.41
CA ILE A 61 -11.58 -13.29 -8.17
C ILE A 61 -13.05 -13.59 -7.88
N ASN A 62 -13.44 -14.87 -7.93
CA ASN A 62 -14.83 -15.28 -7.76
C ASN A 62 -15.35 -15.03 -6.34
N SER A 63 -14.51 -15.21 -5.32
CA SER A 63 -14.87 -14.98 -3.92
C SER A 63 -14.71 -13.53 -3.45
N SER A 64 -14.08 -12.65 -4.24
CA SER A 64 -13.83 -11.28 -3.85
C SER A 64 -15.03 -10.36 -4.10
N ASP A 65 -15.22 -9.35 -3.26
CA ASP A 65 -16.18 -8.26 -3.48
C ASP A 65 -15.52 -7.02 -4.11
N ASP A 66 -14.22 -7.07 -4.41
CA ASP A 66 -13.48 -5.96 -5.01
C ASP A 66 -13.67 -5.93 -6.54
N PRO A 67 -14.40 -4.95 -7.10
CA PRO A 67 -14.63 -4.87 -8.54
C PRO A 67 -13.36 -4.56 -9.33
N ILE A 68 -12.41 -3.83 -8.75
CA ILE A 68 -11.13 -3.48 -9.40
C ILE A 68 -10.28 -4.75 -9.52
N LEU A 69 -10.21 -5.54 -8.45
CA LEU A 69 -9.53 -6.85 -8.49
C LEU A 69 -10.12 -7.76 -9.57
N LYS A 70 -11.45 -7.82 -9.67
CA LYS A 70 -12.16 -8.62 -10.69
C LYS A 70 -11.87 -8.17 -12.12
N GLN A 71 -11.61 -6.89 -12.32
CA GLN A 71 -11.30 -6.31 -13.61
C GLN A 71 -9.84 -6.54 -14.01
N ASP A 72 -8.90 -6.33 -13.07
CA ASP A 72 -7.47 -6.24 -13.41
C ASP A 72 -6.75 -7.59 -13.36
N MET A 73 -7.10 -8.45 -12.41
CA MET A 73 -6.44 -9.74 -12.21
C MET A 73 -6.55 -10.71 -13.41
N PRO A 74 -7.66 -10.79 -14.17
CA PRO A 74 -7.76 -11.70 -15.34
C PRO A 74 -6.67 -11.50 -16.38
N ALA A 75 -6.25 -10.26 -16.65
CA ALA A 75 -5.21 -9.95 -17.63
C ALA A 75 -3.84 -10.48 -17.18
N ALA A 76 -3.52 -10.37 -15.88
CA ALA A 76 -2.31 -10.93 -15.30
C ALA A 76 -2.31 -12.47 -15.39
N LEU A 77 -3.44 -13.12 -15.05
CA LEU A 77 -3.58 -14.57 -15.15
C LEU A 77 -3.41 -15.09 -16.59
N TYR A 78 -4.03 -14.42 -17.56
CA TYR A 78 -3.88 -14.76 -18.98
C TYR A 78 -2.44 -14.64 -19.45
N ARG A 79 -1.71 -13.60 -19.01
CA ARG A 79 -0.29 -13.42 -19.33
C ARG A 79 0.58 -14.56 -18.79
N VAL A 80 0.38 -14.96 -17.53
CA VAL A 80 1.16 -16.08 -16.94
C VAL A 80 0.84 -17.40 -17.65
N GLU A 81 -0.43 -17.66 -17.95
CA GLU A 81 -0.85 -18.86 -18.68
C GLU A 81 -0.25 -18.91 -20.10
N GLY A 82 -0.29 -17.80 -20.83
CA GLY A 82 0.33 -17.69 -22.15
C GLY A 82 1.85 -17.87 -22.11
N ALA A 83 2.51 -17.32 -21.11
CA ALA A 83 3.95 -17.48 -20.90
C ALA A 83 4.33 -18.95 -20.60
N SER A 84 3.51 -19.67 -19.85
CA SER A 84 3.72 -21.11 -19.60
C SER A 84 3.64 -21.93 -20.89
N LYS A 85 2.70 -21.63 -21.78
CA LYS A 85 2.59 -22.30 -23.09
C LYS A 85 3.82 -22.06 -23.96
N LEU A 86 4.38 -20.84 -23.96
CA LEU A 86 5.62 -20.54 -24.67
C LEU A 86 6.80 -21.37 -24.15
N LEU A 87 6.89 -21.60 -22.83
CA LEU A 87 7.91 -22.46 -22.25
C LEU A 87 7.76 -23.92 -22.68
N GLU A 88 6.53 -24.45 -22.71
CA GLU A 88 6.24 -25.81 -23.16
C GLU A 88 6.61 -26.00 -24.64
N GLU A 89 6.23 -25.06 -25.50
CA GLU A 89 6.59 -25.06 -26.91
C GLU A 89 8.12 -24.99 -27.10
N ALA A 90 8.79 -24.10 -26.37
CA ALA A 90 10.25 -23.99 -26.40
C ALA A 90 10.93 -25.29 -25.98
N SER A 91 10.46 -25.92 -24.89
CA SER A 91 10.98 -27.19 -24.41
C SER A 91 10.81 -28.31 -25.44
N GLY A 92 9.65 -28.39 -26.09
CA GLY A 92 9.39 -29.38 -27.14
C GLY A 92 10.29 -29.19 -28.36
N MET A 93 10.54 -27.94 -28.77
CA MET A 93 11.44 -27.62 -29.87
C MET A 93 12.91 -27.96 -29.53
N LEU A 94 13.37 -27.60 -28.33
CA LEU A 94 14.75 -27.88 -27.88
C LEU A 94 15.03 -29.38 -27.69
N LYS A 95 13.99 -30.18 -27.40
CA LYS A 95 14.11 -31.64 -27.35
C LYS A 95 14.40 -32.26 -28.72
N VAL A 96 13.90 -31.66 -29.79
CA VAL A 96 14.14 -32.11 -31.18
C VAL A 96 15.45 -31.54 -31.71
N ASP A 97 15.70 -30.25 -31.48
CA ASP A 97 16.89 -29.54 -31.90
C ASP A 97 17.45 -28.68 -30.76
N PRO A 98 18.47 -29.16 -30.03
CA PRO A 98 19.11 -28.43 -28.93
C PRO A 98 19.77 -27.12 -29.35
N TYR A 99 19.95 -26.87 -30.65
CA TYR A 99 20.58 -25.67 -31.18
C TYR A 99 19.57 -24.64 -31.73
N SER A 100 18.27 -24.94 -31.66
CA SER A 100 17.21 -24.14 -32.27
C SER A 100 17.14 -22.71 -31.71
N GLY A 101 17.60 -21.72 -32.50
CA GLY A 101 17.48 -20.30 -32.17
C GLY A 101 16.04 -19.83 -31.89
N PRO A 102 15.03 -20.20 -32.71
CA PRO A 102 13.64 -19.87 -32.45
C PRO A 102 13.10 -20.41 -31.12
N ALA A 103 13.52 -21.62 -30.71
CA ALA A 103 13.11 -22.21 -29.46
C ALA A 103 13.68 -21.45 -28.25
N ARG A 104 14.95 -21.02 -28.33
CA ARG A 104 15.58 -20.20 -27.29
C ARG A 104 14.89 -18.84 -27.14
N LYS A 105 14.53 -18.20 -28.25
CA LYS A 105 13.76 -16.94 -28.21
C LYS A 105 12.43 -17.12 -27.47
N LYS A 106 11.67 -18.19 -27.78
CA LYS A 106 10.42 -18.54 -27.07
C LYS A 106 10.66 -18.81 -25.58
N LEU A 107 11.77 -19.46 -25.23
CA LEU A 107 12.14 -19.72 -23.85
C LEU A 107 12.32 -18.41 -23.07
N ILE A 108 13.08 -17.45 -23.60
CA ILE A 108 13.30 -16.14 -22.98
C ILE A 108 12.01 -15.32 -22.89
N GLU A 109 11.20 -15.30 -23.95
CA GLU A 109 9.90 -14.63 -23.96
C GLU A 109 8.95 -15.23 -22.92
N GLY A 110 8.89 -16.56 -22.83
CA GLY A 110 8.13 -17.28 -21.81
C GLY A 110 8.62 -16.97 -20.40
N SER A 111 9.92 -17.05 -20.14
CA SER A 111 10.51 -16.79 -18.82
C SER A 111 10.25 -15.34 -18.36
N ARG A 112 10.44 -14.35 -19.24
CA ARG A 112 10.10 -12.95 -18.96
C ARG A 112 8.60 -12.77 -18.72
N GLY A 113 7.78 -13.44 -19.52
CA GLY A 113 6.33 -13.43 -19.38
C GLY A 113 5.85 -13.95 -18.03
N ILE A 114 6.47 -15.03 -17.51
CA ILE A 114 6.17 -15.57 -16.17
C ILE A 114 6.53 -14.56 -15.08
N LEU A 115 7.73 -13.98 -15.13
CA LEU A 115 8.17 -13.00 -14.13
C LEU A 115 7.25 -11.77 -14.14
N GLN A 116 6.97 -11.21 -15.32
CA GLN A 116 6.11 -10.05 -15.46
C GLN A 116 4.66 -10.35 -15.04
N GLY A 117 4.10 -11.47 -15.47
CA GLY A 117 2.74 -11.86 -15.13
C GLY A 117 2.57 -12.14 -13.64
N THR A 118 3.55 -12.80 -13.01
CA THR A 118 3.56 -13.04 -11.56
C THR A 118 3.66 -11.71 -10.80
N SER A 119 4.52 -10.80 -11.26
CA SER A 119 4.61 -9.46 -10.68
C SER A 119 3.28 -8.71 -10.77
N SER A 120 2.65 -8.63 -11.95
CA SER A 120 1.34 -8.00 -12.11
C SER A 120 0.27 -8.65 -11.21
N LEU A 121 0.28 -9.97 -11.08
CA LEU A 121 -0.68 -10.68 -10.23
C LEU A 121 -0.53 -10.30 -8.74
N LEU A 122 0.71 -10.29 -8.25
CA LEU A 122 1.01 -9.93 -6.87
C LEU A 122 0.67 -8.45 -6.60
N LEU A 123 0.90 -7.56 -7.56
CA LEU A 123 0.51 -6.15 -7.46
C LEU A 123 -1.01 -6.00 -7.36
N CYS A 124 -1.79 -6.66 -8.22
CA CYS A 124 -3.25 -6.62 -8.13
C CYS A 124 -3.76 -7.07 -6.75
N PHE A 125 -3.14 -8.11 -6.19
CA PHE A 125 -3.49 -8.61 -4.86
C PHE A 125 -3.14 -7.58 -3.77
N ASP A 126 -1.93 -7.04 -3.80
CA ASP A 126 -1.44 -6.04 -2.86
C ASP A 126 -2.34 -4.79 -2.84
N GLU A 127 -2.70 -4.28 -4.02
CA GLU A 127 -3.59 -3.12 -4.16
C GLU A 127 -4.99 -3.40 -3.59
N SER A 128 -5.51 -4.62 -3.76
CA SER A 128 -6.77 -5.04 -3.14
C SER A 128 -6.69 -5.01 -1.62
N GLU A 129 -5.60 -5.51 -1.04
CA GLU A 129 -5.38 -5.43 0.42
C GLU A 129 -5.27 -3.98 0.89
N VAL A 130 -4.51 -3.14 0.19
CA VAL A 130 -4.41 -1.70 0.48
C VAL A 130 -5.78 -1.02 0.44
N ARG A 131 -6.63 -1.31 -0.56
CA ARG A 131 -7.99 -0.78 -0.66
C ARG A 131 -8.87 -1.15 0.54
N LYS A 132 -8.70 -2.36 1.10
CA LYS A 132 -9.41 -2.77 2.32
C LYS A 132 -8.99 -1.91 3.53
N ILE A 133 -7.70 -1.64 3.69
CA ILE A 133 -7.18 -0.77 4.77
C ILE A 133 -7.73 0.65 4.61
N ILE A 134 -7.62 1.22 3.41
CA ILE A 134 -8.12 2.58 3.11
C ILE A 134 -9.62 2.70 3.39
N ARG A 135 -10.42 1.66 3.10
CA ARG A 135 -11.85 1.66 3.42
C ARG A 135 -12.10 1.80 4.91
N GLU A 136 -11.31 1.16 5.76
CA GLU A 136 -11.42 1.32 7.21
C GLU A 136 -10.98 2.71 7.68
N CYS A 137 -9.92 3.28 7.09
CA CYS A 137 -9.53 4.67 7.35
C CYS A 137 -10.66 5.66 6.98
N LYS A 138 -11.30 5.46 5.83
CA LYS A 138 -12.43 6.30 5.38
C LYS A 138 -13.63 6.22 6.33
N LYS A 139 -13.96 5.05 6.88
CA LYS A 139 -15.00 4.95 7.91
C LYS A 139 -14.70 5.81 9.13
N VAL A 140 -13.44 5.83 9.59
CA VAL A 140 -13.02 6.70 10.70
C VAL A 140 -13.20 8.17 10.32
N LEU A 141 -12.82 8.56 9.10
CA LEU A 141 -13.04 9.92 8.59
C LEU A 141 -14.53 10.30 8.56
N ASP A 142 -15.40 9.39 8.13
CA ASP A 142 -16.86 9.61 8.09
C ASP A 142 -17.43 9.85 9.50
N TYR A 143 -16.94 9.12 10.52
CA TYR A 143 -17.30 9.39 11.91
C TYR A 143 -16.74 10.73 12.40
N LEU A 144 -15.49 11.06 12.10
CA LEU A 144 -14.90 12.34 12.50
C LEU A 144 -15.66 13.54 11.92
N ALA A 145 -16.23 13.40 10.72
CA ALA A 145 -17.04 14.45 10.08
C ALA A 145 -18.30 14.82 10.87
N VAL A 146 -18.87 13.89 11.65
CA VAL A 146 -20.05 14.17 12.50
C VAL A 146 -19.68 14.57 13.94
N ALA A 147 -18.39 14.68 14.27
CA ALA A 147 -17.95 15.01 15.62
C ALA A 147 -18.43 16.40 16.09
N GLU A 148 -18.67 17.33 15.15
CA GLU A 148 -19.04 18.70 15.48
C GLU A 148 -20.50 18.86 15.97
N VAL A 149 -21.39 17.95 15.56
CA VAL A 149 -22.82 17.98 15.89
C VAL A 149 -23.17 17.21 17.17
N ILE A 150 -22.17 16.62 17.83
CA ILE A 150 -22.39 15.85 19.06
C ILE A 150 -22.47 16.82 20.25
N GLU A 151 -23.67 16.92 20.82
CA GLU A 151 -24.00 17.84 21.92
C GLU A 151 -24.52 17.15 23.19
N THR A 152 -24.74 15.83 23.17
CA THR A 152 -25.21 15.09 24.34
C THR A 152 -24.25 13.98 24.76
N MET A 153 -24.27 13.63 26.05
CA MET A 153 -23.46 12.53 26.57
C MET A 153 -23.90 11.17 26.00
N GLU A 154 -25.19 11.01 25.71
CA GLU A 154 -25.74 9.81 25.08
C GLU A 154 -25.19 9.63 23.66
N ASP A 155 -25.20 10.70 22.86
CA ASP A 155 -24.63 10.70 21.51
C ASP A 155 -23.12 10.46 21.54
N LEU A 156 -22.39 11.05 22.51
CA LEU A 156 -20.97 10.80 22.68
C LEU A 156 -20.67 9.33 23.01
N VAL A 157 -21.48 8.71 23.85
CA VAL A 157 -21.34 7.28 24.17
C VAL A 157 -21.60 6.43 22.94
N GLN A 158 -22.61 6.76 22.12
CA GLN A 158 -22.89 6.05 20.88
C GLN A 158 -21.75 6.23 19.86
N PHE A 159 -21.29 7.46 19.66
CA PHE A 159 -20.12 7.78 18.84
C PHE A 159 -18.89 6.97 19.24
N LEU A 160 -18.60 6.85 20.54
CA LEU A 160 -17.48 6.06 21.03
C LEU A 160 -17.64 4.56 20.72
N LYS A 161 -18.84 4.01 20.86
CA LYS A 161 -19.13 2.60 20.53
C LYS A 161 -18.90 2.29 19.06
N ASP A 162 -19.21 3.24 18.18
CA ASP A 162 -19.08 3.06 16.73
C ASP A 162 -17.64 3.33 16.23
N LEU A 163 -16.98 4.35 16.79
CA LEU A 163 -15.63 4.76 16.41
C LEU A 163 -14.53 3.80 16.92
N SER A 164 -14.63 3.33 18.17
CA SER A 164 -13.55 2.58 18.81
C SER A 164 -13.17 1.28 18.09
N PRO A 165 -14.11 0.47 17.58
CA PRO A 165 -13.79 -0.71 16.77
C PRO A 165 -13.08 -0.35 15.45
N CYS A 166 -13.52 0.72 14.78
CA CYS A 166 -12.91 1.19 13.53
C CYS A 166 -11.46 1.66 13.75
N LEU A 167 -11.22 2.46 14.80
CA LEU A 167 -9.87 2.88 15.17
C LEU A 167 -8.96 1.69 15.53
N SER A 168 -9.48 0.74 16.30
CA SER A 168 -8.73 -0.46 16.67
C SER A 168 -8.35 -1.27 15.43
N LYS A 169 -9.28 -1.38 14.47
CA LYS A 169 -9.02 -2.07 13.19
C LYS A 169 -7.98 -1.32 12.36
N VAL A 170 -8.13 -0.01 12.13
CA VAL A 170 -7.13 0.82 11.43
C VAL A 170 -5.76 0.67 12.07
N SER A 171 -5.67 0.74 13.40
CA SER A 171 -4.39 0.60 14.10
C SER A 171 -3.74 -0.76 13.90
N ARG A 172 -4.52 -1.84 13.86
CA ARG A 172 -3.99 -3.18 13.60
C ARG A 172 -3.56 -3.34 12.16
N GLU A 173 -4.41 -2.98 11.20
CA GLU A 173 -4.13 -3.19 9.78
C GLU A 173 -2.95 -2.33 9.30
N VAL A 174 -2.89 -1.05 9.67
CA VAL A 174 -1.75 -0.16 9.35
C VAL A 174 -0.48 -0.64 10.04
N GLY A 175 -0.57 -1.07 11.31
CA GLY A 175 0.57 -1.61 12.05
C GLY A 175 1.07 -2.97 11.55
N SER A 176 0.24 -3.75 10.85
CA SER A 176 0.68 -4.93 10.10
C SER A 176 1.30 -4.54 8.76
N ARG A 177 0.69 -3.57 8.07
CA ARG A 177 1.16 -3.12 6.75
C ARG A 177 2.55 -2.49 6.79
N GLU A 178 2.85 -1.66 7.79
CA GLU A 178 4.18 -1.04 7.90
C GLU A 178 5.29 -2.11 7.97
N LYS A 179 5.04 -3.22 8.66
CA LYS A 179 6.03 -4.31 8.80
C LYS A 179 6.31 -5.03 7.49
N GLU A 180 5.35 -5.02 6.56
CA GLU A 180 5.49 -5.63 5.24
C GLU A 180 6.22 -4.73 4.25
N LEU A 181 6.30 -3.41 4.47
CA LEU A 181 6.94 -2.50 3.52
C LEU A 181 8.47 -2.64 3.53
N THR A 182 9.09 -2.54 2.36
CA THR A 182 10.55 -2.54 2.20
C THR A 182 11.14 -1.14 2.36
N HIS A 183 10.47 -0.11 1.82
CA HIS A 183 10.89 1.29 1.91
C HIS A 183 10.76 1.81 3.35
N GLN A 184 11.90 2.12 3.97
CA GLN A 184 11.98 2.56 5.37
C GLN A 184 11.20 3.86 5.63
N VAL A 185 11.30 4.82 4.72
CA VAL A 185 10.66 6.13 4.87
C VAL A 185 9.14 5.98 4.97
N HIS A 186 8.52 5.17 4.11
CA HIS A 186 7.08 4.90 4.18
C HIS A 186 6.67 4.27 5.52
N ARG A 187 7.48 3.34 6.05
CA ARG A 187 7.23 2.73 7.37
C ARG A 187 7.22 3.77 8.48
N GLU A 188 8.26 4.60 8.52
CA GLU A 188 8.43 5.60 9.57
C GLU A 188 7.26 6.60 9.61
N ILE A 189 6.74 6.96 8.44
CA ILE A 189 5.59 7.87 8.35
C ILE A 189 4.31 7.19 8.79
N LEU A 190 4.05 5.95 8.35
CA LEU A 190 2.87 5.21 8.82
C LEU A 190 2.90 5.03 10.33
N VAL A 191 4.06 4.70 10.91
CA VAL A 191 4.24 4.58 12.37
C VAL A 191 3.96 5.92 13.06
N ARG A 192 4.57 7.02 12.58
CA ARG A 192 4.36 8.36 13.12
C ARG A 192 2.89 8.77 13.09
N CYS A 193 2.24 8.68 11.93
CA CYS A 193 0.84 9.05 11.77
C CYS A 193 -0.06 8.19 12.66
N LEU A 194 0.20 6.87 12.70
CA LEU A 194 -0.60 5.97 13.51
C LEU A 194 -0.48 6.28 15.01
N ASP A 195 0.72 6.62 15.50
CA ASP A 195 0.91 6.99 16.90
C ASP A 195 0.28 8.35 17.23
N GLN A 196 0.26 9.30 16.29
CA GLN A 196 -0.52 10.53 16.44
C GLN A 196 -2.02 10.25 16.53
N VAL A 197 -2.57 9.41 15.66
CA VAL A 197 -3.99 9.01 15.72
C VAL A 197 -4.34 8.37 17.06
N LYS A 198 -3.50 7.45 17.57
CA LYS A 198 -3.70 6.83 18.89
C LYS A 198 -3.65 7.84 20.03
N THR A 199 -2.79 8.85 19.93
CA THR A 199 -2.64 9.91 20.94
C THR A 199 -3.81 10.88 20.90
N LEU A 200 -4.24 11.29 19.70
CA LEU A 200 -5.33 12.25 19.50
C LEU A 200 -6.69 11.68 19.87
N ALA A 201 -6.94 10.39 19.63
CA ALA A 201 -8.24 9.76 19.89
C ALA A 201 -8.77 10.00 21.32
N PRO A 202 -8.07 9.65 22.41
CA PRO A 202 -8.57 9.92 23.76
C PRO A 202 -8.67 11.42 24.08
N ILE A 203 -7.78 12.25 23.52
CA ILE A 203 -7.80 13.71 23.73
C ILE A 203 -9.05 14.31 23.10
N LEU A 204 -9.42 13.87 21.90
CA LEU A 204 -10.64 14.28 21.22
C LEU A 204 -11.88 13.90 22.04
N ILE A 205 -11.96 12.66 22.54
CA ILE A 205 -13.08 12.23 23.38
C ILE A 205 -13.20 13.08 24.65
N CYS A 206 -12.07 13.39 25.31
CA CYS A 206 -12.04 14.30 26.46
C CYS A 206 -12.51 15.72 26.08
N SER A 207 -12.07 16.25 24.94
CA SER A 207 -12.48 17.56 24.45
C SER A 207 -13.99 17.63 24.18
N MET A 208 -14.55 16.62 23.50
CA MET A 208 -15.99 16.50 23.28
C MET A 208 -16.78 16.44 24.59
N LYS A 209 -16.28 15.66 25.56
CA LYS A 209 -16.90 15.56 26.89
C LYS A 209 -16.95 16.91 27.62
N ILE A 210 -15.86 17.69 27.56
CA ILE A 210 -15.78 19.03 28.15
C ILE A 210 -16.75 19.99 27.44
N PHE A 211 -16.79 19.96 26.11
CA PHE A 211 -17.74 20.75 25.31
C PHE A 211 -19.20 20.50 25.74
N ILE A 212 -19.61 19.23 25.80
CA ILE A 212 -20.96 18.81 26.25
C ILE A 212 -21.26 19.31 27.67
N HIS A 213 -20.28 19.24 28.56
CA HIS A 213 -20.45 19.72 29.93
C HIS A 213 -20.69 21.23 29.98
N ILE A 214 -19.91 22.02 29.22
CA ILE A 214 -20.02 23.49 29.18
C ILE A 214 -21.38 23.92 28.64
N ILE A 215 -21.85 23.32 27.55
CA ILE A 215 -23.17 23.66 26.98
C ILE A 215 -24.31 23.30 27.94
N SER A 216 -24.17 22.21 28.71
CA SER A 216 -25.16 21.82 29.74
C SER A 216 -25.21 22.78 30.95
N GLN A 217 -24.14 23.55 31.19
CA GLN A 217 -24.00 24.48 32.33
C GLN A 217 -24.22 25.95 31.97
N GLY A 218 -24.89 26.24 30.85
CA GLY A 218 -25.21 27.60 30.42
C GLY A 218 -24.24 28.20 29.41
N GLY A 219 -23.34 27.39 28.82
CA GLY A 219 -22.67 27.70 27.54
C GLY A 219 -21.55 28.74 27.59
N LYS A 220 -21.17 29.24 28.77
CA LYS A 220 -20.06 30.18 28.89
C LYS A 220 -18.73 29.48 28.55
N GLY A 221 -18.10 29.87 27.44
CA GLY A 221 -16.88 29.22 26.92
C GLY A 221 -17.16 28.07 25.94
N ALA A 222 -18.41 27.90 25.48
CA ALA A 222 -18.76 26.85 24.51
C ALA A 222 -18.02 26.99 23.18
N GLU A 223 -17.78 28.23 22.72
CA GLU A 223 -17.05 28.52 21.49
C GLU A 223 -15.60 28.02 21.55
N GLU A 224 -14.86 28.38 22.61
CA GLU A 224 -13.48 27.91 22.82
C GLU A 224 -13.40 26.38 22.90
N ALA A 225 -14.36 25.74 23.56
CA ALA A 225 -14.42 24.28 23.65
C ALA A 225 -14.74 23.62 22.29
N ALA A 226 -15.63 24.22 21.50
CA ALA A 226 -15.94 23.78 20.15
C ALA A 226 -14.74 23.93 19.21
N GLU A 227 -14.02 25.06 19.28
CA GLU A 227 -12.78 25.28 18.51
C GLU A 227 -11.72 24.23 18.84
N ASN A 228 -11.51 23.91 20.12
CA ASN A 228 -10.55 22.89 20.54
C ASN A 228 -10.94 21.49 20.02
N ARG A 229 -12.23 21.12 20.10
CA ARG A 229 -12.74 19.86 19.52
C ARG A 229 -12.49 19.83 18.00
N ASN A 230 -12.86 20.88 17.29
CA ASN A 230 -12.74 20.96 15.83
C ASN A 230 -11.28 20.91 15.38
N TYR A 231 -10.38 21.57 16.12
CA TYR A 231 -8.94 21.49 15.91
C TYR A 231 -8.42 20.05 16.04
N LEU A 232 -8.81 19.33 17.10
CA LEU A 232 -8.41 17.93 17.31
C LEU A 232 -8.96 16.99 16.23
N THR A 233 -10.22 17.18 15.83
CA THR A 233 -10.85 16.45 14.72
C THR A 233 -10.09 16.68 13.40
N SER A 234 -9.76 17.94 13.09
CA SER A 234 -8.99 18.29 11.89
C SER A 234 -7.60 17.67 11.91
N ARG A 235 -6.88 17.74 13.04
CA ARG A 235 -5.56 17.13 13.18
C ARG A 235 -5.58 15.63 12.96
N MET A 236 -6.55 14.94 13.55
CA MET A 236 -6.70 13.49 13.41
C MET A 236 -7.09 13.11 11.96
N THR A 237 -7.90 13.94 11.32
CA THR A 237 -8.28 13.82 9.90
C THR A 237 -7.06 13.95 8.98
N ASP A 238 -6.18 14.92 9.23
CA ASP A 238 -4.95 15.12 8.45
C ASP A 238 -4.02 13.89 8.54
N GLU A 239 -3.84 13.33 9.75
CA GLU A 239 -3.01 12.13 9.93
C GLU A 239 -3.61 10.89 9.24
N LEU A 240 -4.95 10.76 9.20
CA LEU A 240 -5.61 9.67 8.47
C LEU A 240 -5.48 9.84 6.95
N HIS A 241 -5.56 11.06 6.43
CA HIS A 241 -5.31 11.33 5.01
C HIS A 241 -3.86 11.01 4.63
N GLU A 242 -2.90 11.33 5.50
CA GLU A 242 -1.50 11.01 5.28
C GLU A 242 -1.25 9.49 5.28
N ILE A 243 -1.90 8.75 6.19
CA ILE A 243 -1.90 7.27 6.16
C ILE A 243 -2.43 6.76 4.81
N ILE A 244 -3.60 7.25 4.36
CA ILE A 244 -4.20 6.83 3.09
C ILE A 244 -3.25 7.10 1.92
N ARG A 245 -2.60 8.27 1.89
CA ARG A 245 -1.64 8.65 0.85
C ARG A 245 -0.46 7.67 0.82
N VAL A 246 0.18 7.45 1.97
CA VAL A 246 1.40 6.63 2.07
C VAL A 246 1.12 5.15 1.77
N LEU A 247 -0.05 4.64 2.15
CA LEU A 247 -0.46 3.26 1.85
C LEU A 247 -0.49 2.95 0.35
N GLN A 248 -0.68 3.96 -0.50
CA GLN A 248 -0.76 3.82 -1.95
C GLN A 248 0.59 3.94 -2.67
N LEU A 249 1.68 4.26 -1.94
CA LEU A 249 3.00 4.44 -2.54
C LEU A 249 3.68 3.09 -2.79
N THR A 250 4.00 2.83 -4.06
CA THR A 250 4.75 1.64 -4.51
C THR A 250 6.19 1.95 -4.88
N THR A 251 6.55 3.23 -4.97
CA THR A 251 7.89 3.71 -5.29
C THR A 251 8.29 4.77 -4.28
N TYR A 252 9.60 4.90 -4.04
CA TYR A 252 10.16 5.98 -3.27
C TYR A 252 11.16 6.69 -4.18
N ASP A 253 10.85 7.93 -4.54
CA ASP A 253 11.77 8.84 -5.21
C ASP A 253 12.29 9.80 -4.14
N GLU A 254 13.61 9.78 -3.90
CA GLU A 254 14.26 10.69 -2.94
C GLU A 254 14.11 12.16 -3.35
N ASP A 255 13.91 12.43 -4.66
CA ASP A 255 13.82 13.78 -5.20
C ASP A 255 12.40 14.38 -5.14
N GLU A 256 11.34 13.56 -4.96
CA GLU A 256 9.93 14.03 -4.93
C GLU A 256 9.39 14.32 -3.50
N TRP A 257 10.11 13.95 -2.43
CA TRP A 257 9.59 14.07 -1.07
C TRP A 257 9.68 15.52 -0.53
N ASP A 258 8.77 16.37 -0.97
CA ASP A 258 8.62 17.77 -0.53
C ASP A 258 7.70 17.97 0.70
N ALA A 259 7.15 16.91 1.29
CA ALA A 259 6.23 17.04 2.43
C ALA A 259 6.92 17.60 3.69
N ASP A 260 8.23 17.38 3.82
CA ASP A 260 9.04 17.99 4.87
C ASP A 260 9.22 19.49 4.62
N ASN A 261 9.35 19.91 3.35
CA ASN A 261 9.49 21.32 2.99
C ASN A 261 8.23 22.13 3.35
N LEU A 262 7.02 21.63 3.10
CA LEU A 262 5.79 22.34 3.49
C LEU A 262 5.64 22.47 5.01
N THR A 263 6.01 21.42 5.76
CA THR A 263 5.96 21.44 7.23
C THR A 263 7.00 22.40 7.81
N VAL A 264 8.21 22.40 7.26
CA VAL A 264 9.28 23.36 7.58
C VAL A 264 8.84 24.78 7.24
N MET A 265 8.20 25.00 6.09
CA MET A 265 7.68 26.31 5.68
C MET A 265 6.58 26.80 6.60
N LYS A 266 5.60 25.96 6.98
CA LYS A 266 4.55 26.33 7.95
C LYS A 266 5.15 26.65 9.32
N LYS A 267 6.15 25.88 9.77
CA LYS A 267 6.85 26.15 11.04
C LYS A 267 7.64 27.46 10.98
N ALA A 268 8.32 27.74 9.87
CA ALA A 268 9.02 28.98 9.64
C ALA A 268 8.04 30.17 9.58
N GLN A 269 6.91 30.02 8.90
CA GLN A 269 5.85 31.05 8.83
C GLN A 269 5.31 31.38 10.22
N ASN A 270 4.97 30.37 11.03
CA ASN A 270 4.49 30.58 12.40
C ASN A 270 5.57 31.23 13.29
N ALA A 271 6.84 30.84 13.12
CA ALA A 271 7.95 31.46 13.83
C ALA A 271 8.13 32.93 13.43
N ILE A 272 7.95 33.28 12.15
CA ILE A 272 7.98 34.67 11.68
C ILE A 272 6.79 35.45 12.26
N GLN A 273 5.57 34.92 12.16
CA GLN A 273 4.37 35.59 12.68
C GLN A 273 4.45 35.87 14.18
N SER A 274 4.97 34.93 14.98
CA SER A 274 5.12 35.13 16.43
C SER A 274 6.15 36.20 16.80
N LYS A 275 7.13 36.49 15.92
CA LYS A 275 8.21 37.45 16.17
C LYS A 275 8.06 38.78 15.44
N ILE A 276 7.14 38.88 14.49
CA ILE A 276 7.05 40.06 13.61
C ILE A 276 6.67 41.33 14.36
N ARG A 277 5.87 41.24 15.42
CA ARG A 277 5.50 42.41 16.24
C ARG A 277 6.71 42.95 16.99
N ASN A 278 7.41 42.09 17.72
CA ASN A 278 8.63 42.47 18.45
C ASN A 278 9.72 43.02 17.52
N ALA A 279 9.82 42.50 16.30
CA ALA A 279 10.78 43.01 15.30
C ALA A 279 10.39 44.40 14.78
N LYS A 280 9.09 44.69 14.62
CA LYS A 280 8.60 46.02 14.27
C LYS A 280 8.80 47.02 15.39
N ASP A 281 8.48 46.62 16.63
CA ASP A 281 8.67 47.45 17.83
C ASP A 281 10.15 47.83 18.07
N TRP A 282 11.11 47.09 17.50
CA TRP A 282 12.55 47.40 17.58
C TRP A 282 13.00 48.43 16.52
N LEU A 283 12.26 48.55 15.42
CA LEU A 283 12.58 49.47 14.32
C LEU A 283 11.98 50.87 14.52
N GLU A 284 10.99 51.01 15.41
CA GLU A 284 10.37 52.27 15.84
C GLU A 284 11.12 52.87 17.04
#